data_AF-A0A9W7GA52-F1
#
_entry.id   AF-A0A9W7GA52-F1
#
_cell.length_a   1.000
_cell.length_b   1.000
_cell.length_c   1.000
_cell.angle_alpha   90.00
_cell.angle_beta   90.00
_cell.angle_gamma   90.00
#
_symmetry.space_group_name_H-M   'P 1'
#
loop_
_entity.id
_entity.type
_entity.pdbx_description
1 polymer ?
#
loop_
_entity_poly.entity_id
_entity_poly.type
_entity_poly.pdbx_seq_one_letter_code
_entity_poly.pdbx_strand_id
1 'polypeptide(L)'
;MEELPPRPQTPPGPPPESNSVREAKFNYATVCSSNINRSMESHLCFVNAHLPCTSYGTGSQVRLPGRTPLEPKIFKFGTPYEQMYDSLAREDPNFFTMNGIIPLCKRGAAVKQSPTRWQDTPTSVLSSHDVVLAFEERIYDAVVEDLQGREPTERFAPMVVVCLDTKDNPTEATKMGRRSLELAYMLESIEGGIENGVDEVVEAFGEKMGKVTDTKVVYQIIYL
;
A
#
# COMPACT_ATOMS: atom_id res chain seq x y z
N MET A 1 2.40 -31.27 14.68
CA MET A 1 2.32 -29.98 13.97
C MET A 1 1.44 -29.11 14.82
N GLU A 2 2.00 -28.08 15.44
CA GLU A 2 1.26 -27.14 16.28
C GLU A 2 0.39 -26.30 15.34
N GLU A 3 -0.93 -26.34 15.53
CA GLU A 3 -1.88 -25.56 14.72
C GLU A 3 -1.57 -24.08 14.89
N LEU A 4 -1.35 -23.38 13.76
CA LEU A 4 -1.15 -21.94 13.75
C LEU A 4 -2.37 -21.27 14.41
N PRO A 5 -2.16 -20.28 15.29
CA PRO A 5 -3.27 -19.55 15.89
C PRO A 5 -4.15 -18.93 14.79
N PRO A 6 -5.48 -18.91 14.97
CA PRO A 6 -6.38 -18.33 13.99
C PRO A 6 -6.02 -16.87 13.75
N ARG A 7 -5.86 -16.51 12.46
CA ARG A 7 -5.50 -15.17 12.00
C ARG A 7 -6.35 -14.13 12.76
N PRO A 8 -5.77 -13.14 13.45
CA PRO A 8 -6.52 -12.13 14.16
C PRO A 8 -7.46 -11.43 13.18
N GLN A 9 -8.77 -11.67 13.29
CA GLN A 9 -9.77 -10.93 12.54
C GLN A 9 -9.78 -9.52 13.13
N THR A 10 -9.00 -8.60 12.56
CA THR A 10 -9.40 -7.20 12.65
C THR A 10 -10.70 -7.13 11.87
N PRO A 11 -11.82 -6.69 12.46
CA PRO A 11 -13.03 -6.46 11.70
C PRO A 11 -12.67 -5.55 10.52
N PRO A 12 -13.17 -5.81 9.30
CA PRO A 12 -13.07 -4.82 8.25
C PRO A 12 -13.53 -3.48 8.83
N GLY A 13 -12.75 -2.42 8.58
CA GLY A 13 -13.22 -1.07 8.85
C GLY A 13 -14.59 -0.87 8.19
N PRO A 14 -15.39 0.12 8.64
CA PRO A 14 -16.74 0.31 8.11
C PRO A 14 -16.71 0.32 6.57
N PRO A 15 -17.61 -0.42 5.90
CA PRO A 15 -17.68 -0.43 4.45
C PRO A 15 -17.92 1.00 3.95
N PRO A 16 -17.39 1.37 2.77
CA PRO A 16 -17.56 2.71 2.24
C PRO A 16 -19.04 3.06 2.03
N GLU A 17 -19.37 4.34 2.25
CA GLU A 17 -20.70 4.87 1.99
C GLU A 17 -20.96 4.87 0.45
N SER A 18 -21.89 4.01 0.03
CA SER A 18 -22.63 3.99 -1.25
C SER A 18 -21.94 3.73 -2.61
N ASN A 19 -20.62 3.50 -2.72
CA ASN A 19 -19.99 3.12 -4.00
C ASN A 19 -19.38 1.70 -3.96
N SER A 20 -20.20 0.66 -4.02
CA SER A 20 -19.69 -0.71 -4.24
C SER A 20 -19.56 -0.99 -5.74
N VAL A 21 -18.33 -1.08 -6.24
CA VAL A 21 -18.07 -1.64 -7.59
C VAL A 21 -18.48 -3.12 -7.57
N ARG A 22 -19.32 -3.54 -8.53
CA ARG A 22 -19.89 -4.91 -8.55
C ARG A 22 -18.84 -5.97 -8.92
N GLU A 23 -17.87 -5.59 -9.76
CA GLU A 23 -16.75 -6.41 -10.20
C GLU A 23 -15.58 -5.48 -10.53
N ALA A 24 -14.42 -5.71 -9.90
CA ALA A 24 -13.25 -4.85 -10.09
C ALA A 24 -12.61 -5.11 -11.46
N LYS A 25 -12.37 -4.05 -12.23
CA LYS A 25 -11.70 -4.07 -13.53
C LYS A 25 -10.17 -4.10 -13.38
N PHE A 26 -9.63 -3.50 -12.32
CA PHE A 26 -8.19 -3.33 -12.15
C PHE A 26 -7.66 -4.01 -10.89
N ASN A 27 -6.44 -4.52 -10.99
CA ASN A 27 -5.66 -5.05 -9.89
C ASN A 27 -4.72 -3.97 -9.33
N TYR A 28 -4.77 -3.77 -8.02
CA TYR A 28 -4.05 -2.68 -7.37
C TYR A 28 -2.84 -3.17 -6.58
N ALA A 29 -1.77 -2.38 -6.65
CA ALA A 29 -0.64 -2.45 -5.73
C ALA A 29 -0.52 -1.16 -4.93
N THR A 30 -0.14 -1.26 -3.66
CA THR A 30 0.12 -0.10 -2.79
C THR A 30 1.51 -0.20 -2.19
N VAL A 31 2.31 0.88 -2.26
CA VAL A 31 3.75 0.82 -1.97
C VAL A 31 4.17 1.96 -1.05
N CYS A 32 4.91 1.62 0.01
CA CYS A 32 5.57 2.60 0.87
C CYS A 32 7.01 2.15 1.19
N SER A 33 7.65 2.67 2.24
CA SER A 33 9.01 2.24 2.59
C SER A 33 9.05 0.87 3.27
N SER A 34 8.43 0.73 4.45
CA SER A 34 8.52 -0.47 5.30
C SER A 34 7.38 -1.48 5.11
N ASN A 35 6.36 -1.18 4.31
CA ASN A 35 5.12 -1.97 4.20
C ASN A 35 4.42 -2.22 5.57
N ILE A 36 4.34 -1.16 6.38
CA ILE A 36 3.73 -1.19 7.72
C ILE A 36 2.56 -0.23 7.81
N ASN A 37 2.77 1.03 7.45
CA ASN A 37 1.84 2.12 7.73
C ASN A 37 0.99 2.50 6.50
N ARG A 38 1.49 3.42 5.67
CA ARG A 38 0.78 4.00 4.50
C ARG A 38 0.21 2.94 3.54
N SER A 39 1.05 2.03 3.02
CA SER A 39 0.57 1.02 2.07
C SER A 39 -0.39 0.00 2.68
N MET A 40 -0.19 -0.37 3.95
CA MET A 40 -1.09 -1.31 4.63
C MET A 40 -2.45 -0.70 4.98
N GLU A 41 -2.49 0.59 5.30
CA GLU A 41 -3.75 1.30 5.52
C GLU A 41 -4.57 1.38 4.23
N SER A 42 -3.94 1.71 3.09
CA SER A 42 -4.62 1.67 1.80
C SER A 42 -5.04 0.25 1.41
N HIS A 43 -4.18 -0.76 1.60
CA HIS A 43 -4.54 -2.16 1.34
C HIS A 43 -5.79 -2.57 2.13
N LEU A 44 -5.86 -2.22 3.43
CA LEU A 44 -7.04 -2.47 4.25
C LEU A 44 -8.30 -1.80 3.66
N CYS A 45 -8.22 -0.54 3.24
CA CYS A 45 -9.34 0.15 2.60
C CYS A 45 -9.83 -0.57 1.34
N PHE A 46 -8.92 -1.06 0.49
CA PHE A 46 -9.26 -1.72 -0.76
C PHE A 46 -9.91 -3.08 -0.53
N VAL A 47 -9.36 -3.89 0.38
CA VAL A 47 -9.93 -5.20 0.73
C VAL A 47 -11.32 -5.05 1.35
N ASN A 48 -11.53 -4.06 2.22
CA ASN A 48 -12.86 -3.77 2.78
C ASN A 48 -13.86 -3.28 1.72
N ALA A 49 -13.37 -2.72 0.63
CA ALA A 49 -14.14 -2.29 -0.53
C ALA A 49 -14.27 -3.38 -1.61
N HIS A 50 -13.77 -4.59 -1.36
CA HIS A 50 -13.74 -5.70 -2.32
C HIS A 50 -12.96 -5.41 -3.63
N LEU A 51 -11.98 -4.50 -3.57
CA LEU A 51 -11.04 -4.28 -4.66
C LEU A 51 -9.79 -5.17 -4.46
N PRO A 52 -9.31 -5.87 -5.51
CA PRO A 52 -8.13 -6.71 -5.43
C PRO A 52 -6.90 -5.81 -5.20
N CYS A 53 -6.21 -6.03 -4.08
CA CYS A 53 -5.05 -5.24 -3.72
C CYS A 53 -3.95 -6.10 -3.10
N THR A 54 -2.69 -5.82 -3.46
CA THR A 54 -1.52 -6.27 -2.72
C THR A 54 -0.69 -5.07 -2.28
N SER A 55 0.11 -5.19 -1.22
CA SER A 55 0.95 -4.10 -0.74
C SER A 55 2.41 -4.48 -0.54
N TYR A 56 3.29 -3.49 -0.71
CA TYR A 56 4.74 -3.69 -0.72
C TYR A 56 5.48 -2.56 -0.01
N GLY A 57 6.79 -2.78 0.16
CA GLY A 57 7.78 -1.84 0.65
C GLY A 57 8.99 -1.78 -0.26
N THR A 58 9.58 -0.60 -0.49
CA THR A 58 10.81 -0.47 -1.30
C THR A 58 12.09 -0.39 -0.45
N GLY A 59 11.97 -0.22 0.87
CA GLY A 59 13.11 -0.11 1.77
C GLY A 59 14.01 -1.35 1.73
N SER A 60 15.24 -1.23 2.23
CA SER A 60 16.13 -2.40 2.39
C SER A 60 15.70 -3.33 3.52
N GLN A 61 15.01 -2.78 4.52
CA GLN A 61 14.50 -3.48 5.69
C GLN A 61 13.27 -2.77 6.25
N VAL A 62 12.49 -3.49 7.03
CA VAL A 62 11.33 -2.94 7.74
C VAL A 62 11.84 -2.15 8.93
N ARG A 63 11.62 -0.83 8.93
CA ARG A 63 11.99 0.07 10.02
C ARG A 63 10.74 0.58 10.73
N LEU A 64 10.76 0.49 12.06
CA LEU A 64 9.73 0.95 12.97
C LEU A 64 10.34 1.93 14.00
N PRO A 65 9.59 2.95 14.47
CA PRO A 65 10.09 3.85 15.51
C PRO A 65 10.51 3.12 16.79
N GLY A 66 11.64 3.52 17.37
CA GLY A 66 12.11 3.04 18.67
C GLY A 66 11.87 4.05 19.78
N ARG A 67 12.58 3.88 20.90
CA ARG A 67 12.59 4.87 22.01
C ARG A 67 13.20 6.20 21.58
N THR A 68 14.19 6.14 20.69
CA THR A 68 14.86 7.30 20.13
C THR A 68 14.95 7.15 18.61
N PRO A 69 15.12 8.25 17.85
CA PRO A 69 15.34 8.18 16.40
C PRO A 69 16.58 7.34 16.00
N LEU A 70 17.56 7.21 16.89
CA LEU A 70 18.80 6.47 16.65
C LEU A 70 18.67 4.97 16.94
N GLU A 71 17.59 4.53 17.58
CA GLU A 71 17.38 3.14 17.99
C GLU A 71 16.11 2.55 17.35
N PRO A 72 15.96 2.57 16.01
CA PRO A 72 14.78 2.03 15.36
C PRO A 72 14.68 0.52 15.57
N LYS A 73 13.45 0.01 15.57
CA LYS A 73 13.20 -1.44 15.53
C LYS A 73 13.27 -1.90 14.09
N ILE A 74 14.15 -2.86 13.83
CA ILE A 74 14.49 -3.32 12.49
C ILE A 74 14.07 -4.78 12.36
N PHE A 75 13.35 -5.09 11.29
CA PHE A 75 12.98 -6.44 10.91
C PHE A 75 13.32 -6.67 9.45
N LYS A 76 13.54 -7.93 9.07
CA LYS A 76 13.70 -8.29 7.66
C LYS A 76 12.34 -8.29 6.99
N PHE A 77 12.29 -7.96 5.70
CA PHE A 77 11.11 -8.28 4.91
C PHE A 77 10.86 -9.80 4.95
N GLY A 78 9.59 -10.20 4.98
CA GLY A 78 9.18 -11.59 5.21
C GLY A 78 9.04 -12.00 6.68
N THR A 79 9.49 -11.20 7.67
CA THR A 79 9.17 -11.48 9.08
C THR A 79 7.66 -11.32 9.32
N PRO A 80 6.92 -12.36 9.76
CA PRO A 80 5.48 -12.24 10.00
C PRO A 80 5.13 -11.13 10.98
N TYR A 81 4.04 -10.39 10.72
CA TYR A 81 3.64 -9.28 11.59
C TYR A 81 3.34 -9.73 13.02
N GLU A 82 2.84 -10.95 13.21
CA GLU A 82 2.64 -11.57 14.54
C GLU A 82 3.97 -11.72 15.30
N GLN A 83 5.02 -12.19 14.62
CA GLN A 83 6.35 -12.30 15.24
C GLN A 83 6.94 -10.93 15.58
N MET A 84 6.71 -9.93 14.73
CA MET A 84 7.09 -8.55 15.03
C MET A 84 6.36 -8.03 16.28
N TYR A 85 5.05 -8.25 16.35
CA TYR A 85 4.22 -7.90 17.50
C TYR A 85 4.72 -8.59 18.77
N ASP A 86 4.94 -9.90 18.75
CA ASP A 86 5.39 -10.66 19.92
C ASP A 86 6.75 -10.19 20.44
N SER A 87 7.67 -9.86 19.52
CA SER A 87 8.98 -9.30 19.86
C SER A 87 8.86 -7.97 20.61
N LEU A 88 8.04 -7.05 20.08
CA LEU A 88 7.82 -5.74 20.68
C LEU A 88 7.05 -5.82 22.00
N ALA A 89 6.04 -6.68 22.06
CA ALA A 89 5.22 -6.89 23.25
C ALA A 89 6.00 -7.54 24.41
N ARG A 90 6.99 -8.38 24.10
CA ARG A 90 7.92 -8.92 25.12
C ARG A 90 8.90 -7.88 25.65
N GLU A 91 9.26 -6.90 24.83
CA GLU A 91 10.21 -5.85 25.22
C GLU A 91 9.55 -4.77 26.09
N ASP A 92 8.52 -4.11 25.59
CA ASP A 92 7.75 -3.10 26.35
C ASP A 92 6.35 -2.90 25.73
N PRO A 93 5.34 -3.66 26.18
CA PRO A 93 4.03 -3.64 25.56
C PRO A 93 3.32 -2.28 25.74
N ASN A 94 3.60 -1.55 26.83
CA ASN A 94 2.96 -0.26 27.09
C ASN A 94 3.53 0.80 26.15
N PHE A 95 4.85 0.89 26.04
CA PHE A 95 5.52 1.84 25.15
C PHE A 95 5.09 1.64 23.68
N PHE A 96 5.13 0.40 23.18
CA PHE A 96 4.79 0.11 21.78
C PHE A 96 3.29 0.17 21.47
N THR A 97 2.44 0.15 22.50
CA THR A 97 1.02 0.45 22.35
C THR A 97 0.81 1.96 22.27
N MET A 98 1.42 2.74 23.17
CA MET A 98 1.30 4.20 23.21
C MET A 98 1.85 4.89 21.96
N ASN A 99 2.94 4.38 21.39
CA ASN A 99 3.52 4.94 20.16
C ASN A 99 2.84 4.43 18.88
N GLY A 100 1.82 3.58 19.00
CA GLY A 100 1.00 3.10 17.89
C GLY A 100 1.57 1.94 17.07
N ILE A 101 2.74 1.39 17.39
CA ILE A 101 3.36 0.33 16.58
C ILE A 101 2.67 -1.01 16.75
N ILE A 102 2.30 -1.40 17.98
CA ILE A 102 1.55 -2.63 18.23
C ILE A 102 0.24 -2.66 17.41
N PRO A 103 -0.60 -1.61 17.43
CA PRO A 103 -1.76 -1.52 16.55
C PRO A 103 -1.44 -1.72 15.06
N LEU A 104 -0.35 -1.13 14.56
CA LEU A 104 0.07 -1.27 13.16
C LEU A 104 0.43 -2.73 12.82
N CYS A 105 1.15 -3.44 13.70
CA CYS A 105 1.46 -4.86 13.51
C CYS A 105 0.20 -5.74 13.54
N LYS A 106 -0.73 -5.48 14.47
CA LYS A 106 -2.01 -6.22 14.54
C LYS A 106 -2.84 -6.04 13.27
N ARG A 107 -2.97 -4.80 12.78
CA ARG A 107 -3.61 -4.50 11.49
C ARG A 107 -2.91 -5.23 10.35
N GLY A 108 -1.57 -5.22 10.35
CA GLY A 108 -0.74 -5.95 9.40
C GLY A 108 -1.12 -7.43 9.30
N ALA A 109 -1.09 -8.12 10.43
CA ALA A 109 -1.39 -9.55 10.54
C ALA A 109 -2.81 -9.92 10.07
N ALA A 110 -3.77 -9.03 10.25
CA ALA A 110 -5.13 -9.25 9.78
C ALA A 110 -5.27 -9.17 8.26
N VAL A 111 -4.50 -8.29 7.62
CA VAL A 111 -4.52 -8.09 6.16
C VAL A 111 -3.69 -9.16 5.44
N LYS A 112 -2.44 -9.37 5.85
CA LYS A 112 -1.54 -10.37 5.25
C LYS A 112 -0.49 -10.86 6.24
N GLN A 113 0.23 -11.94 5.89
CA GLN A 113 1.16 -12.59 6.81
C GLN A 113 2.37 -11.73 7.19
N SER A 114 3.03 -11.11 6.20
CA SER A 114 4.31 -10.43 6.38
C SER A 114 4.46 -9.24 5.42
N PRO A 115 5.29 -8.24 5.77
CA PRO A 115 5.69 -7.20 4.84
C PRO A 115 6.50 -7.80 3.69
N THR A 116 6.23 -7.35 2.47
CA THR A 116 6.84 -7.86 1.22
C THR A 116 7.64 -6.74 0.57
N ARG A 117 8.85 -7.07 0.10
CA ARG A 117 9.69 -6.10 -0.59
C ARG A 117 9.37 -6.08 -2.08
N TRP A 118 9.21 -4.89 -2.65
CA TRP A 118 8.85 -4.68 -4.06
C TRP A 118 9.89 -5.28 -5.00
N GLN A 119 11.16 -4.90 -4.82
CA GLN A 119 12.26 -5.30 -5.72
C GLN A 119 12.50 -6.82 -5.71
N ASP A 120 12.24 -7.48 -4.58
CA ASP A 120 12.42 -8.92 -4.44
C ASP A 120 11.21 -9.72 -5.00
N THR A 121 10.14 -9.03 -5.41
CA THR A 121 8.93 -9.67 -5.93
C THR A 121 9.14 -10.07 -7.41
N PRO A 122 8.82 -11.33 -7.79
CA PRO A 122 8.97 -11.77 -9.18
C PRO A 122 8.18 -10.93 -10.17
N THR A 123 8.73 -10.69 -11.35
CA THR A 123 8.06 -9.91 -12.41
C THR A 123 6.70 -10.50 -12.78
N SER A 124 6.55 -11.83 -12.77
CA SER A 124 5.26 -12.50 -13.02
C SER A 124 4.15 -12.14 -12.02
N VAL A 125 4.51 -11.72 -10.80
CA VAL A 125 3.58 -11.24 -9.78
C VAL A 125 3.37 -9.73 -9.90
N LEU A 126 4.40 -8.97 -10.28
CA LEU A 126 4.24 -7.54 -10.48
C LEU A 126 3.41 -7.21 -11.72
N SER A 127 3.58 -7.99 -12.79
CA SER A 127 2.85 -7.83 -14.06
C SER A 127 1.37 -8.15 -13.97
N SER A 128 0.87 -8.64 -12.82
CA SER A 128 -0.56 -8.80 -12.58
C SER A 128 -1.24 -7.53 -12.10
N HIS A 129 -0.49 -6.49 -11.69
CA HIS A 129 -1.07 -5.22 -11.26
C HIS A 129 -1.29 -4.31 -12.46
N ASP A 130 -2.42 -3.61 -12.47
CA ASP A 130 -2.76 -2.62 -13.49
C ASP A 130 -2.50 -1.20 -12.96
N VAL A 131 -2.60 -1.02 -11.63
CA VAL A 131 -2.39 0.27 -10.95
C VAL A 131 -1.49 0.10 -9.74
N VAL A 132 -0.45 0.94 -9.61
CA VAL A 132 0.47 0.98 -8.47
C VAL A 132 0.39 2.35 -7.81
N LEU A 133 0.01 2.41 -6.53
CA LEU A 133 -0.04 3.64 -5.75
C LEU A 133 1.18 3.73 -4.82
N ALA A 134 2.05 4.69 -5.07
CA ALA A 134 3.25 4.95 -4.28
C ALA A 134 3.06 6.15 -3.35
N PHE A 135 3.35 5.98 -2.05
CA PHE A 135 2.96 6.94 -1.00
C PHE A 135 4.02 7.97 -0.61
N GLU A 136 4.98 8.26 -1.50
CA GLU A 136 6.01 9.29 -1.37
C GLU A 136 6.83 9.32 -2.66
N GLU A 137 7.32 10.49 -3.07
CA GLU A 137 8.08 10.69 -4.31
C GLU A 137 9.26 9.71 -4.45
N ARG A 138 10.07 9.57 -3.39
CA ARG A 138 11.19 8.61 -3.38
C ARG A 138 10.76 7.15 -3.55
N ILE A 139 9.55 6.81 -3.14
CA ILE A 139 8.99 5.45 -3.30
C ILE A 139 8.49 5.28 -4.74
N TYR A 140 7.85 6.31 -5.28
CA TYR A 140 7.43 6.37 -6.68
C TYR A 140 8.63 6.17 -7.61
N ASP A 141 9.70 6.95 -7.42
CA ASP A 141 10.92 6.84 -8.23
C ASP A 141 11.52 5.43 -8.15
N ALA A 142 11.62 4.85 -6.96
CA ALA A 142 12.15 3.51 -6.76
C ALA A 142 11.29 2.42 -7.42
N VAL A 143 9.97 2.60 -7.50
CA VAL A 143 9.05 1.69 -8.20
C VAL A 143 9.25 1.82 -9.70
N VAL A 144 9.26 3.04 -10.23
CA VAL A 144 9.44 3.32 -11.66
C VAL A 144 10.79 2.79 -12.15
N GLU A 145 11.87 3.08 -11.43
CA GLU A 145 13.23 2.62 -11.77
C GLU A 145 13.31 1.09 -11.80
N ASP A 146 12.76 0.41 -10.77
CA ASP A 146 12.75 -1.05 -10.71
C ASP A 146 11.94 -1.67 -11.87
N LEU A 147 10.78 -1.08 -12.21
CA LEU A 147 9.96 -1.57 -13.32
C LEU A 147 10.65 -1.38 -14.67
N GLN A 148 11.29 -0.23 -14.91
CA GLN A 148 12.02 0.05 -16.15
C GLN A 148 13.28 -0.80 -16.31
N GLY A 149 13.86 -1.29 -15.20
CA GLY A 149 15.02 -2.19 -15.21
C GLY A 149 14.68 -3.67 -15.41
N ARG A 150 13.39 -4.04 -15.46
CA ARG A 150 12.95 -5.43 -15.65
C ARG A 150 12.83 -5.78 -17.13
N GLU A 151 13.01 -7.06 -17.43
CA GLU A 151 12.79 -7.60 -18.76
C GLU A 151 11.30 -7.54 -19.15
N PRO A 152 10.99 -7.21 -20.42
CA PRO A 152 9.65 -7.24 -20.96
C PRO A 152 8.92 -8.59 -20.74
N THR A 153 7.65 -8.53 -20.38
CA THR A 153 6.76 -9.67 -20.20
C THR A 153 5.95 -9.94 -21.46
N GLU A 154 5.47 -11.18 -21.61
CA GLU A 154 4.61 -11.55 -22.74
C GLU A 154 3.25 -10.83 -22.71
N ARG A 155 2.77 -10.43 -21.52
CA ARG A 155 1.50 -9.71 -21.36
C ARG A 155 1.57 -8.33 -22.03
N PHE A 156 2.71 -7.64 -21.85
CA PHE A 156 2.99 -6.30 -22.39
C PHE A 156 1.81 -5.33 -22.28
N ALA A 157 1.14 -5.34 -21.12
CA ALA A 157 -0.02 -4.51 -20.83
C ALA A 157 0.37 -3.23 -20.06
N PRO A 158 -0.40 -2.15 -20.19
CA PRO A 158 -0.13 -0.91 -19.46
C PRO A 158 -0.31 -1.11 -17.95
N MET A 159 0.67 -0.62 -17.19
CA MET A 159 0.63 -0.47 -15.74
C MET A 159 0.75 1.01 -15.39
N VAL A 160 -0.21 1.55 -14.66
CA VAL A 160 -0.19 2.95 -14.21
C VAL A 160 0.43 3.03 -12.84
N VAL A 161 1.54 3.77 -12.71
CA VAL A 161 2.14 4.10 -11.42
C VAL A 161 1.74 5.52 -11.04
N VAL A 162 1.14 5.73 -9.88
CA VAL A 162 0.68 7.03 -9.37
C VAL A 162 1.41 7.37 -8.08
N CYS A 163 1.94 8.59 -7.98
CA CYS A 163 2.49 9.14 -6.74
C CYS A 163 1.38 9.87 -5.96
N LEU A 164 1.12 9.40 -4.74
CA LEU A 164 0.22 10.01 -3.77
C LEU A 164 1.02 10.38 -2.51
N ASP A 165 1.79 11.47 -2.59
CA ASP A 165 2.69 11.87 -1.50
C ASP A 165 1.91 12.15 -0.20
N THR A 166 2.35 11.49 0.87
CA THR A 166 1.72 11.60 2.19
C THR A 166 2.73 11.37 3.31
N LYS A 167 2.56 12.12 4.41
CA LYS A 167 3.43 12.02 5.57
C LYS A 167 3.31 10.65 6.24
N ASP A 168 4.44 10.12 6.71
CA ASP A 168 4.46 8.81 7.37
C ASP A 168 4.07 8.87 8.85
N ASN A 169 2.77 9.07 9.09
CA ASN A 169 2.16 8.90 10.41
C ASN A 169 0.77 8.28 10.27
N PRO A 170 0.20 7.70 11.34
CA PRO A 170 -1.09 6.98 11.25
C PRO A 170 -2.25 7.87 10.78
N THR A 171 -2.33 9.12 11.25
CA THR A 171 -3.43 10.04 10.91
C THR A 171 -3.45 10.36 9.42
N GLU A 172 -2.30 10.70 8.84
CA GLU A 172 -2.19 11.01 7.41
C GLU A 172 -2.34 9.75 6.55
N ALA A 173 -1.84 8.59 7.02
CA ALA A 173 -2.07 7.31 6.35
C ALA A 173 -3.56 6.97 6.24
N THR A 174 -4.35 7.15 7.31
CA THR A 174 -5.80 6.88 7.27
C THR A 174 -6.54 7.82 6.34
N LYS A 175 -6.17 9.11 6.31
CA LYS A 175 -6.73 10.06 5.33
C LYS A 175 -6.38 9.64 3.91
N MET A 176 -5.11 9.32 3.67
CA MET A 176 -4.66 8.94 2.34
C MET A 176 -5.26 7.62 1.87
N GLY A 177 -5.42 6.62 2.74
CA GLY A 177 -6.09 5.35 2.38
C GLY A 177 -7.51 5.55 1.85
N ARG A 178 -8.28 6.48 2.44
CA ARG A 178 -9.61 6.86 1.93
C ARG A 178 -9.54 7.55 0.56
N ARG A 179 -8.55 8.41 0.36
CA ARG A 179 -8.32 9.11 -0.92
C ARG A 179 -7.83 8.17 -2.01
N SER A 180 -6.99 7.20 -1.67
CA SER A 180 -6.57 6.13 -2.58
C SER A 180 -7.75 5.29 -3.05
N LEU A 181 -8.68 4.96 -2.14
CA LEU A 181 -9.91 4.26 -2.51
C LEU A 181 -10.81 5.12 -3.42
N GLU A 182 -10.91 6.41 -3.15
CA GLU A 182 -11.64 7.35 -4.00
C GLU A 182 -11.04 7.41 -5.43
N LEU A 183 -9.72 7.53 -5.54
CA LEU A 183 -9.03 7.45 -6.83
C LEU A 183 -9.30 6.11 -7.53
N ALA A 184 -9.24 4.99 -6.80
CA ALA A 184 -9.53 3.68 -7.36
C ALA A 184 -10.94 3.62 -7.96
N TYR A 185 -11.96 4.12 -7.28
CA TYR A 185 -13.32 4.18 -7.85
C TYR A 185 -13.42 5.07 -9.08
N MET A 186 -12.67 6.17 -9.15
CA MET A 186 -12.61 6.99 -10.36
C MET A 186 -11.94 6.22 -11.50
N LEU A 187 -10.85 5.49 -11.24
CA LEU A 187 -10.19 4.66 -12.24
C LEU A 187 -11.09 3.53 -12.74
N GLU A 188 -11.82 2.84 -11.85
CA GLU A 188 -12.80 1.79 -12.20
C GLU A 188 -13.93 2.27 -13.14
N SER A 189 -14.17 3.58 -13.22
CA SER A 189 -15.13 4.16 -14.17
C SER A 189 -14.61 4.24 -15.61
N ILE A 190 -13.30 4.02 -15.83
CA ILE A 190 -12.70 4.02 -17.17
C ILE A 190 -13.20 2.80 -17.96
N GLU A 191 -13.55 3.03 -19.21
CA GLU A 191 -13.98 2.01 -20.16
C GLU A 191 -12.92 1.78 -21.25
N GLY A 192 -12.80 0.53 -21.71
CA GLY A 192 -11.94 0.17 -22.84
C GLY A 192 -10.43 0.06 -22.55
N GLY A 193 -9.99 0.15 -21.29
CA GLY A 193 -8.57 0.07 -20.90
C GLY A 193 -8.14 1.29 -20.10
N ILE A 194 -7.24 1.11 -19.13
CA ILE A 194 -6.85 2.18 -18.19
C ILE A 194 -6.20 3.37 -18.90
N GLU A 195 -5.44 3.10 -19.94
CA GLU A 195 -4.74 4.07 -20.79
C GLU A 195 -5.66 5.06 -21.50
N ASN A 196 -6.95 4.71 -21.68
CA ASN A 196 -7.91 5.56 -22.39
C ASN A 196 -8.52 6.68 -21.54
N GLY A 197 -8.33 6.65 -20.22
CA GLY A 197 -8.96 7.62 -19.32
C GLY A 197 -8.14 8.01 -18.10
N VAL A 198 -6.95 7.44 -17.92
CA VAL A 198 -6.11 7.72 -16.76
C VAL A 198 -5.75 9.21 -16.65
N ASP A 199 -5.46 9.87 -17.77
CA ASP A 199 -5.10 11.29 -17.82
C ASP A 199 -6.20 12.16 -17.20
N GLU A 200 -7.44 12.01 -17.69
CA GLU A 200 -8.61 12.76 -17.23
C GLU A 200 -8.94 12.46 -15.76
N VAL A 201 -8.86 11.19 -15.36
CA VAL A 201 -9.14 10.76 -13.99
C VAL A 201 -8.11 11.32 -13.00
N VAL A 202 -6.82 11.22 -13.33
CA VAL A 202 -5.73 11.68 -12.46
C VAL A 202 -5.73 13.21 -12.36
N GLU A 203 -6.00 13.92 -13.46
CA GLU A 203 -6.16 15.37 -13.45
C GLU A 203 -7.33 15.79 -12.55
N ALA A 204 -8.52 15.24 -12.76
CA ALA A 204 -9.70 15.55 -11.95
C ALA A 204 -9.50 15.23 -10.46
N PHE A 205 -8.84 14.10 -10.15
CA PHE A 205 -8.48 13.74 -8.79
C PHE A 205 -7.44 14.71 -8.20
N GLY A 206 -6.43 15.09 -8.98
CA GLY A 206 -5.41 16.07 -8.61
C GLY A 206 -6.00 17.44 -8.26
N GLU A 207 -6.95 17.94 -9.07
CA GLU A 207 -7.68 19.18 -8.78
C GLU A 207 -8.46 19.09 -7.47
N LYS A 208 -9.07 17.93 -7.19
CA LYS A 208 -9.80 17.70 -5.93
C LYS A 208 -8.86 17.67 -4.74
N MET A 209 -7.71 17.02 -4.86
CA MET A 209 -6.67 16.98 -3.84
C MET A 209 -6.06 18.36 -3.58
N GLY A 210 -5.82 19.15 -4.64
CA GLY A 210 -5.28 20.51 -4.58
C GLY A 210 -6.12 21.50 -3.77
N LYS A 211 -7.42 21.23 -3.59
CA LYS A 211 -8.31 22.03 -2.74
C LYS A 211 -8.12 21.77 -1.24
N VAL A 212 -7.44 20.69 -0.87
CA VAL A 212 -7.32 20.20 0.52
C VAL A 212 -5.85 20.09 0.95
N THR A 213 -4.94 19.89 -0.01
CA THR A 213 -3.52 19.65 0.23
C THR A 213 -2.67 20.29 -0.86
N ASP A 214 -1.43 20.65 -0.56
CA ASP A 214 -0.45 21.08 -1.58
C ASP A 214 0.16 19.91 -2.38
N THR A 215 -0.28 18.68 -2.12
CA THR A 215 0.21 17.48 -2.80
C THR A 215 -0.18 17.50 -4.28
N LYS A 216 0.83 17.45 -5.15
CA LYS A 216 0.63 17.19 -6.58
C LYS A 216 0.53 15.70 -6.82
N VAL A 217 -0.41 15.31 -7.67
CA VAL A 217 -0.55 13.93 -8.14
C VAL A 217 0.16 13.83 -9.48
N VAL A 218 1.12 12.91 -9.57
CA VAL A 218 1.84 12.59 -10.80
C VAL A 218 1.69 11.10 -11.09
N TYR A 219 1.74 10.73 -12.35
CA TYR A 219 1.67 9.33 -12.76
C TYR A 219 2.52 9.06 -14.00
N GLN A 220 2.76 7.78 -14.25
CA GLN A 220 3.40 7.29 -15.45
C GLN A 220 2.76 5.96 -15.87
N ILE A 221 2.65 5.75 -17.18
CA ILE A 221 2.29 4.46 -17.75
C ILE A 221 3.58 3.71 -18.08
N ILE A 222 3.71 2.50 -17.57
CA ILE A 222 4.85 1.60 -17.78
C ILE A 222 4.34 0.33 -18.43
N TYR A 223 5.15 -0.26 -19.31
CA TYR A 223 4.88 -1.55 -19.92
C TYR A 223 5.93 -2.52 -19.40
N LEU A 224 5.45 -3.54 -18.70
CA LEU A 224 6.30 -4.61 -18.19
C LEU A 224 6.45 -5.74 -19.17
#